data_AF-A0A3N4MD34-F1
#
_entry.id   AF-A0A3N4MD34-F1
#
_cell.length_a   1.000
_cell.length_b   1.000
_cell.length_c   1.000
_cell.angle_alpha   90.00
_cell.angle_beta   90.00
_cell.angle_gamma   90.00
#
_symmetry.space_group_name_H-M   'P 1'
#
loop_
_entity.id
_entity.type
_entity.pdbx_description
1 polymer ?
#
loop_
_entity_poly.entity_id
_entity_poly.type
_entity_poly.pdbx_seq_one_letter_code
_entity_poly.pdbx_strand_id
1 'polypeptide(L)'
;MSATASSIRRLSNTLYGIAEKWVTGRLIRSTSCPYEQARIKMLFDYLFFYSLVLLPFLGAVAYHHDWANTFITVSFVSIFVLCALLMAAGVNIAIAGTVASLNTLVIPMLSSFTNDLDVSPIYAIPWMMACLLGYFVINLRAATGLSAVLFLYLGLVAFIKINNVPVLLPATYSAIDKYLATPFLMAGYMIVCLRVWGVYYLNITRLEQKARLEQQQQFTAMITQKLSRQFLLVKGLSRSGKTENIEGNTEMLDACFSEIEKQCDTAIQYLDGGQPE
;
A
#
# COMPACT_ATOMS: atom_id res chain seq x y z
N MET A 1 -34.62 -12.72 1.70
CA MET A 1 -33.15 -12.91 1.71
C MET A 1 -32.33 -11.61 1.77
N SER A 2 -32.92 -10.39 1.67
CA SER A 2 -32.14 -9.14 1.76
C SER A 2 -31.82 -8.66 3.20
N ALA A 3 -32.66 -8.99 4.18
CA ALA A 3 -32.48 -8.59 5.58
C ALA A 3 -31.30 -9.31 6.28
N THR A 4 -31.03 -10.57 5.91
CA THR A 4 -29.90 -11.34 6.43
C THR A 4 -28.56 -10.85 5.86
N ALA A 5 -28.50 -10.52 4.56
CA ALA A 5 -27.29 -10.00 3.92
C ALA A 5 -26.88 -8.61 4.47
N SER A 6 -27.84 -7.74 4.75
CA SER A 6 -27.57 -6.42 5.34
C SER A 6 -27.08 -6.52 6.80
N SER A 7 -27.62 -7.47 7.57
CA SER A 7 -27.18 -7.77 8.93
C SER A 7 -25.75 -8.33 8.97
N ILE A 8 -25.43 -9.31 8.11
CA ILE A 8 -24.08 -9.88 7.99
C ILE A 8 -23.07 -8.82 7.59
N ARG A 9 -23.42 -7.94 6.63
CA ARG A 9 -22.54 -6.83 6.22
C ARG A 9 -22.27 -5.85 7.36
N ARG A 10 -23.28 -5.52 8.17
CA ARG A 10 -23.11 -4.65 9.35
C ARG A 10 -22.21 -5.28 10.40
N LEU A 11 -22.43 -6.57 10.68
CA LEU A 11 -21.62 -7.30 11.66
C LEU A 11 -20.15 -7.41 11.20
N SER A 12 -19.92 -7.77 9.94
CA SER A 12 -18.58 -7.82 9.33
C SER A 12 -17.86 -6.47 9.42
N ASN A 13 -18.53 -5.38 9.04
CA ASN A 13 -17.95 -4.03 9.13
C ASN A 13 -17.65 -3.62 10.56
N THR A 14 -18.50 -4.03 11.52
CA THR A 14 -18.30 -3.70 12.94
C THR A 14 -17.11 -4.46 13.50
N LEU A 15 -17.01 -5.76 13.24
CA LEU A 15 -15.88 -6.59 13.67
C LEU A 15 -14.56 -6.11 13.06
N TYR A 16 -14.55 -5.85 11.76
CA TYR A 16 -13.38 -5.29 11.08
C TYR A 16 -12.99 -3.93 11.68
N GLY A 17 -13.95 -3.02 11.90
CA GLY A 17 -13.67 -1.70 12.46
C GLY A 17 -13.18 -1.74 13.91
N ILE A 18 -13.65 -2.70 14.71
CA ILE A 18 -13.13 -2.94 16.07
C ILE A 18 -11.70 -3.47 16.01
N ALA A 19 -11.46 -4.48 15.18
CA ALA A 19 -10.13 -5.08 15.00
C ALA A 19 -9.11 -4.06 14.48
N GLU A 20 -9.50 -3.28 13.46
CA GLU A 20 -8.67 -2.22 12.88
C GLU A 20 -8.28 -1.19 13.93
N LYS A 21 -9.26 -0.66 14.67
CA LYS A 21 -9.00 0.34 15.72
C LYS A 21 -8.14 -0.22 16.85
N TRP A 22 -8.34 -1.48 17.21
CA TRP A 22 -7.59 -2.12 18.28
C TRP A 22 -6.12 -2.35 17.88
N VAL A 23 -5.87 -2.85 16.67
CA VAL A 23 -4.51 -3.14 16.18
C VAL A 23 -3.77 -1.87 15.77
N THR A 24 -4.42 -0.96 15.05
CA THR A 24 -3.74 0.19 14.42
C THR A 24 -3.88 1.49 15.21
N GLY A 25 -4.84 1.59 16.13
CA GLY A 25 -5.24 2.86 16.75
C GLY A 25 -4.12 3.56 17.50
N ARG A 26 -3.24 2.80 18.18
CA ARG A 26 -2.09 3.37 18.90
C ARG A 26 -1.06 3.96 17.94
N LEU A 27 -0.71 3.21 16.88
CA LEU A 27 0.24 3.58 15.83
C LEU A 27 -0.24 4.79 15.02
N ILE A 28 -1.51 4.79 14.59
CA ILE A 28 -2.07 5.90 13.81
C ILE A 28 -2.10 7.18 14.66
N ARG A 29 -2.36 7.08 15.97
CA ARG A 29 -2.35 8.25 16.86
C ARG A 29 -0.94 8.80 17.11
N SER A 30 0.08 7.94 17.14
CA SER A 30 1.47 8.38 17.30
C SER A 30 2.08 8.98 16.03
N THR A 31 1.52 8.65 14.87
CA THR A 31 2.07 9.03 13.57
C THR A 31 1.27 10.17 12.93
N SER A 32 1.93 11.30 12.66
CA SER A 32 1.32 12.46 11.98
C SER A 32 1.37 12.38 10.44
N CYS A 33 2.27 11.57 9.88
CA CYS A 33 2.45 11.47 8.44
C CYS A 33 1.34 10.61 7.79
N PRO A 34 0.57 11.14 6.83
CA PRO A 34 -0.55 10.42 6.25
C PRO A 34 -0.09 9.23 5.38
N TYR A 35 1.14 9.27 4.87
CA TYR A 35 1.73 8.17 4.12
C TYR A 35 2.06 6.96 5.02
N GLU A 36 2.60 7.21 6.21
CA GLU A 36 2.85 6.14 7.19
C GLU A 36 1.54 5.55 7.72
N GLN A 37 0.51 6.38 7.94
CA GLN A 37 -0.83 5.88 8.30
C GLN A 37 -1.41 4.95 7.22
N ALA A 38 -1.22 5.28 5.93
CA ALA A 38 -1.62 4.41 4.83
C ALA A 38 -0.87 3.07 4.83
N ARG A 39 0.44 3.08 5.12
CA ARG A 39 1.24 1.85 5.28
C ARG A 39 0.74 1.00 6.44
N ILE A 40 0.45 1.60 7.60
CA ILE A 40 -0.08 0.92 8.80
C ILE A 40 -1.38 0.19 8.45
N LYS A 41 -2.30 0.90 7.79
CA LYS A 41 -3.58 0.33 7.38
C LYS A 41 -3.40 -0.81 6.37
N MET A 42 -2.50 -0.65 5.40
CA MET A 42 -2.21 -1.69 4.41
C MET A 42 -1.64 -2.96 5.05
N LEU A 43 -0.71 -2.82 5.99
CA LEU A 43 -0.14 -3.98 6.71
C LEU A 43 -1.21 -4.69 7.54
N PHE A 44 -2.06 -3.93 8.24
CA PHE A 44 -3.18 -4.51 8.98
C PHE A 44 -4.14 -5.28 8.06
N ASP A 45 -4.54 -4.69 6.93
CA ASP A 45 -5.43 -5.34 5.96
C ASP A 45 -4.81 -6.65 5.45
N TYR A 46 -3.52 -6.62 5.11
CA TYR A 46 -2.79 -7.82 4.71
C TYR A 46 -2.84 -8.91 5.79
N LEU A 47 -2.43 -8.59 7.02
CA LEU A 47 -2.43 -9.56 8.12
C LEU A 47 -3.82 -10.12 8.41
N PHE A 48 -4.84 -9.26 8.45
CA PHE A 48 -6.21 -9.63 8.77
C PHE A 48 -6.82 -10.53 7.70
N PHE A 49 -6.79 -10.10 6.42
CA PHE A 49 -7.42 -10.86 5.36
C PHE A 49 -6.66 -12.14 5.03
N TYR A 50 -5.33 -12.13 5.09
CA TYR A 50 -4.54 -13.34 4.87
C TYR A 50 -4.79 -14.37 5.98
N SER A 51 -4.84 -13.95 7.25
CA SER A 51 -5.21 -14.84 8.35
C SER A 51 -6.62 -15.41 8.19
N LEU A 52 -7.58 -14.57 7.74
CA LEU A 52 -8.96 -15.00 7.50
C LEU A 52 -9.06 -16.04 6.37
N VAL A 53 -8.25 -15.94 5.33
CA VAL A 53 -8.16 -16.94 4.25
C VAL A 53 -7.53 -18.25 4.74
N LEU A 54 -6.55 -18.18 5.64
CA LEU A 54 -5.89 -19.37 6.18
C LEU A 54 -6.74 -20.15 7.19
N LEU A 55 -7.64 -19.51 7.93
CA LEU A 55 -8.50 -20.19 8.91
C LEU A 55 -9.34 -21.36 8.35
N PRO A 56 -10.10 -21.21 7.24
CA PRO A 56 -10.84 -22.34 6.67
C PRO A 56 -9.91 -23.41 6.12
N PHE A 57 -8.74 -23.03 5.58
CA PHE A 57 -7.74 -23.99 5.12
C PHE A 57 -7.17 -24.81 6.28
N LEU A 58 -6.84 -24.14 7.39
CA LEU A 58 -6.42 -24.80 8.63
C LEU A 58 -7.46 -25.81 9.11
N GLY A 59 -8.75 -25.44 9.10
CA GLY A 59 -9.84 -26.35 9.46
C GLY A 59 -9.92 -27.57 8.56
N ALA A 60 -9.76 -27.39 7.24
CA ALA A 60 -9.77 -28.47 6.27
C ALA A 60 -8.58 -29.43 6.45
N VAL A 61 -7.37 -28.89 6.57
CA VAL A 61 -6.14 -29.70 6.74
C VAL A 61 -6.15 -30.45 8.08
N ALA A 62 -6.62 -29.79 9.14
CA ALA A 62 -6.79 -30.43 10.45
C ALA A 62 -7.84 -31.57 10.40
N TYR A 63 -8.93 -31.39 9.64
CA TYR A 63 -9.93 -32.44 9.43
C TYR A 63 -9.35 -33.65 8.68
N HIS A 64 -8.46 -33.42 7.71
CA HIS A 64 -7.76 -34.48 6.97
C HIS A 64 -6.60 -35.13 7.74
N HIS A 65 -6.34 -34.71 8.99
CA HIS A 65 -5.27 -35.25 9.85
C HIS A 65 -3.86 -35.12 9.24
N ASP A 66 -3.66 -34.13 8.36
CA ASP A 66 -2.33 -33.81 7.83
C ASP A 66 -1.60 -32.89 8.82
N TRP A 67 -0.90 -33.52 9.76
CA TRP A 67 -0.22 -32.84 10.86
C TRP A 67 0.90 -31.91 10.39
N ALA A 68 1.56 -32.24 9.28
CA ALA A 68 2.66 -31.43 8.75
C ALA A 68 2.13 -30.11 8.18
N ASN A 69 1.14 -30.17 7.28
CA ASN A 69 0.54 -28.96 6.72
C ASN A 69 -0.26 -28.18 7.77
N THR A 70 -0.84 -28.86 8.76
CA THR A 70 -1.45 -28.21 9.92
C THR A 70 -0.41 -27.41 10.70
N PHE A 71 0.74 -28.00 11.03
CA PHE A 71 1.80 -27.31 11.77
C PHE A 71 2.35 -26.09 11.01
N ILE A 72 2.56 -26.23 9.70
CA ILE A 72 2.99 -25.14 8.82
C ILE A 72 1.95 -24.00 8.83
N THR A 73 0.68 -24.33 8.67
CA THR A 73 -0.41 -23.34 8.60
C THR A 73 -0.62 -22.64 9.95
N VAL A 74 -0.60 -23.39 11.07
CA VAL A 74 -0.66 -22.82 12.42
C VAL A 74 0.50 -21.87 12.67
N SER A 75 1.71 -22.27 12.29
CA SER A 75 2.90 -21.41 12.41
C SER A 75 2.70 -20.10 11.64
N PHE A 76 2.18 -20.18 10.42
CA PHE A 76 1.89 -19.01 9.57
C PHE A 76 0.90 -18.03 10.23
N VAL A 77 -0.23 -18.55 10.70
CA VAL A 77 -1.27 -17.76 11.37
C VAL A 77 -0.74 -17.18 12.68
N SER A 78 0.01 -17.96 13.45
CA SER A 78 0.55 -17.51 14.74
C SER A 78 1.49 -16.31 14.60
N ILE A 79 2.35 -16.30 13.57
CA ILE A 79 3.26 -15.20 13.31
C ILE A 79 2.51 -13.95 12.86
N PHE A 80 1.44 -14.09 12.06
CA PHE A 80 0.61 -12.94 11.69
C PHE A 80 -0.19 -12.36 12.85
N VAL A 81 -0.72 -13.22 13.72
CA VAL A 81 -1.34 -12.78 14.97
C VAL A 81 -0.31 -12.06 15.83
N LEU A 82 0.91 -12.60 15.96
CA LEU A 82 1.99 -11.93 16.68
C LEU A 82 2.34 -10.57 16.08
N CYS A 83 2.44 -10.44 14.75
CA CYS A 83 2.65 -9.16 14.09
C CYS A 83 1.53 -8.16 14.38
N ALA A 84 0.26 -8.60 14.37
CA ALA A 84 -0.87 -7.76 14.73
C ALA A 84 -0.81 -7.33 16.21
N LEU A 85 -0.39 -8.22 17.12
CA LEU A 85 -0.18 -7.89 18.53
C LEU A 85 0.98 -6.89 18.73
N LEU A 86 2.08 -7.04 18.01
CA LEU A 86 3.19 -6.08 18.01
C LEU A 86 2.73 -4.71 17.52
N MET A 87 1.91 -4.67 16.46
CA MET A 87 1.29 -3.42 16.01
C MET A 87 0.38 -2.82 17.08
N ALA A 88 -0.48 -3.62 17.73
CA ALA A 88 -1.33 -3.17 18.82
C ALA A 88 -0.53 -2.60 20.01
N ALA A 89 0.64 -3.17 20.29
CA ALA A 89 1.57 -2.68 21.31
C ALA A 89 2.21 -1.33 20.95
N GLY A 90 2.21 -0.95 19.66
CA GLY A 90 2.81 0.28 19.15
C GLY A 90 4.21 0.09 18.57
N VAL A 91 4.62 -1.14 18.24
CA VAL A 91 5.91 -1.42 17.63
C VAL A 91 5.97 -0.82 16.22
N ASN A 92 7.16 -0.34 15.83
CA ASN A 92 7.38 0.25 14.51
C ASN A 92 6.91 -0.71 13.40
N ILE A 93 6.11 -0.17 12.47
CA ILE A 93 5.55 -0.90 11.34
C ILE A 93 6.62 -1.58 10.49
N ALA A 94 7.82 -0.99 10.36
CA ALA A 94 8.91 -1.58 9.60
C ALA A 94 9.32 -2.95 10.16
N ILE A 95 9.31 -3.11 11.49
CA ILE A 95 9.65 -4.39 12.15
C ILE A 95 8.56 -5.42 11.89
N ALA A 96 7.30 -5.08 12.19
CA ALA A 96 6.17 -5.98 11.96
C ALA A 96 6.03 -6.36 10.48
N GLY A 97 6.25 -5.41 9.56
CA GLY A 97 6.27 -5.62 8.13
C GLY A 97 7.41 -6.53 7.66
N THR A 98 8.60 -6.37 8.24
CA THR A 98 9.74 -7.25 7.95
C THR A 98 9.45 -8.68 8.36
N VAL A 99 9.00 -8.87 9.61
CA VAL A 99 8.64 -10.20 10.13
C VAL A 99 7.53 -10.83 9.29
N ALA A 100 6.47 -10.07 8.96
CA ALA A 100 5.40 -10.55 8.10
C ALA A 100 5.91 -10.94 6.70
N SER A 101 6.73 -10.09 6.06
CA SER A 101 7.27 -10.36 4.72
C SER A 101 8.21 -11.58 4.70
N LEU A 102 9.06 -11.74 5.71
CA LEU A 102 9.93 -12.91 5.85
C LEU A 102 9.12 -14.18 6.10
N ASN A 103 8.08 -14.10 6.93
CA ASN A 103 7.18 -15.23 7.17
C ASN A 103 6.49 -15.68 5.88
N THR A 104 5.97 -14.72 5.10
CA THR A 104 5.33 -14.98 3.80
C THR A 104 6.32 -15.49 2.74
N LEU A 105 7.63 -15.26 2.92
CA LEU A 105 8.65 -15.76 2.01
C LEU A 105 9.15 -17.16 2.40
N VAL A 106 9.58 -17.31 3.65
CA VAL A 106 10.34 -18.48 4.13
C VAL A 106 9.43 -19.68 4.32
N ILE A 107 8.24 -19.52 4.89
CA ILE A 107 7.36 -20.69 5.09
C ILE A 107 6.96 -21.33 3.76
N PRO A 108 6.56 -20.59 2.72
CA PRO A 108 6.25 -21.19 1.42
C PRO A 108 7.48 -21.78 0.72
N MET A 109 8.70 -21.27 0.97
CA MET A 109 9.93 -21.93 0.51
C MET A 109 10.11 -23.29 1.18
N LEU A 110 10.03 -23.35 2.51
CA LEU A 110 10.16 -24.61 3.25
C LEU A 110 9.06 -25.61 2.85
N SER A 111 7.82 -25.11 2.69
CA SER A 111 6.69 -25.93 2.23
C SER A 111 6.87 -26.41 0.79
N SER A 112 7.34 -25.57 -0.12
CA SER A 112 7.61 -25.97 -1.51
C SER A 112 8.71 -27.03 -1.59
N PHE A 113 9.80 -26.84 -0.84
CA PHE A 113 10.92 -27.78 -0.78
C PHE A 113 10.52 -29.14 -0.17
N THR A 114 9.76 -29.15 0.93
CA THR A 114 9.30 -30.38 1.58
C THR A 114 8.28 -31.18 0.77
N ASN A 115 7.50 -30.50 -0.06
CA ASN A 115 6.45 -31.15 -0.86
C ASN A 115 6.90 -31.57 -2.25
N ASP A 116 8.18 -31.39 -2.60
CA ASP A 116 8.71 -31.67 -3.95
C ASP A 116 7.94 -30.98 -5.08
N LEU A 117 7.26 -29.88 -4.74
CA LEU A 117 6.40 -29.11 -5.65
C LEU A 117 7.16 -27.86 -6.08
N ASP A 118 7.76 -27.93 -7.27
CA ASP A 118 8.50 -26.82 -7.87
C ASP A 118 7.56 -25.85 -8.60
N VAL A 119 7.77 -24.55 -8.35
CA VAL A 119 7.16 -23.38 -9.03
C VAL A 119 5.66 -23.53 -9.33
N SER A 120 4.90 -24.10 -8.41
CA SER A 120 3.44 -24.09 -8.52
C SER A 120 2.92 -22.68 -8.20
N PRO A 121 1.83 -22.23 -8.87
CA PRO A 121 1.20 -20.95 -8.57
C PRO A 121 0.82 -20.76 -7.09
N ILE A 122 0.59 -21.87 -6.37
CA ILE A 122 0.28 -21.89 -4.93
C ILE A 122 1.39 -21.26 -4.06
N TYR A 123 2.66 -21.36 -4.48
CA TYR A 123 3.81 -20.80 -3.78
C TYR A 123 4.29 -19.49 -4.41
N ALA A 124 4.11 -19.34 -5.73
CA ALA A 124 4.49 -18.13 -6.45
C ALA A 124 3.74 -16.88 -5.96
N ILE A 125 2.43 -16.98 -5.67
CA ILE A 125 1.68 -15.83 -5.16
C ILE A 125 2.18 -15.36 -3.78
N PRO A 126 2.31 -16.23 -2.76
CA PRO A 126 2.92 -15.84 -1.50
C PRO A 126 4.30 -15.18 -1.65
N TRP A 127 5.18 -15.73 -2.49
CA TRP A 127 6.50 -15.13 -2.73
C TRP A 127 6.41 -13.72 -3.34
N MET A 128 5.54 -13.53 -4.33
CA MET A 128 5.30 -12.20 -4.91
C MET A 128 4.73 -11.24 -3.85
N MET A 129 3.79 -11.70 -3.03
CA MET A 129 3.21 -10.90 -1.96
C MET A 129 4.24 -10.53 -0.88
N ALA A 130 5.18 -11.42 -0.57
CA ALA A 130 6.27 -11.13 0.36
C ALA A 130 7.15 -9.98 -0.16
N CYS A 131 7.57 -10.02 -1.42
CA CYS A 131 8.37 -8.96 -2.03
C CYS A 131 7.62 -7.62 -2.09
N LEU A 132 6.33 -7.65 -2.44
CA LEU A 132 5.48 -6.45 -2.48
C LEU A 132 5.26 -5.87 -1.09
N LEU A 133 5.02 -6.72 -0.08
CA LEU A 133 4.89 -6.28 1.30
C LEU A 133 6.19 -5.61 1.78
N GLY A 134 7.35 -6.19 1.44
CA GLY A 134 8.65 -5.58 1.71
C GLY A 134 8.81 -4.20 1.05
N TYR A 135 8.36 -4.05 -0.20
CA TYR A 135 8.41 -2.78 -0.92
C TYR A 135 7.56 -1.70 -0.26
N PHE A 136 6.29 -2.02 0.00
CA PHE A 136 5.30 -1.04 0.45
C PHE A 136 5.44 -0.67 1.92
N VAL A 137 5.77 -1.64 2.78
CA VAL A 137 5.82 -1.40 4.23
C VAL A 137 7.19 -0.85 4.65
N ILE A 138 8.26 -1.36 4.05
CA ILE A 138 9.64 -1.03 4.43
C ILE A 138 10.24 -0.07 3.41
N ASN A 139 10.80 -0.59 2.32
CA ASN A 139 11.44 0.15 1.24
C ASN A 139 11.82 -0.77 0.05
N LEU A 140 12.29 -0.14 -1.03
CA LEU A 140 12.79 -0.84 -2.23
C LEU A 140 13.95 -1.78 -1.93
N ARG A 141 14.87 -1.41 -1.04
CA ARG A 141 16.03 -2.24 -0.68
C ARG A 141 15.62 -3.57 -0.07
N ALA A 142 14.62 -3.56 0.82
CA ALA A 142 14.07 -4.75 1.43
C ALA A 142 13.41 -5.64 0.38
N ALA A 143 12.62 -5.08 -0.54
CA ALA A 143 12.02 -5.82 -1.65
C ALA A 143 13.08 -6.49 -2.54
N THR A 144 14.13 -5.76 -2.92
CA THR A 144 15.23 -6.33 -3.71
C THR A 144 15.98 -7.41 -2.94
N GLY A 145 16.16 -7.26 -1.62
CA GLY A 145 16.76 -8.27 -0.77
C GLY A 145 15.94 -9.56 -0.73
N LEU A 146 14.62 -9.45 -0.51
CA LEU A 146 13.70 -10.60 -0.52
C LEU A 146 13.67 -11.28 -1.89
N SER A 147 13.65 -10.51 -2.98
CA SER A 147 13.70 -11.05 -4.34
C SER A 147 15.04 -11.75 -4.64
N ALA A 148 16.16 -11.22 -4.16
CA ALA A 148 17.46 -11.86 -4.30
C ALA A 148 17.52 -13.19 -3.53
N VAL A 149 17.00 -13.22 -2.30
CA VAL A 149 16.87 -14.46 -1.51
C VAL A 149 15.98 -15.47 -2.23
N LEU A 150 14.86 -15.05 -2.80
CA LEU A 150 13.98 -15.90 -3.60
C LEU A 150 14.69 -16.47 -4.83
N PHE A 151 15.43 -15.63 -5.56
CA PHE A 151 16.16 -16.06 -6.74
C PHE A 151 17.26 -17.08 -6.39
N LEU A 152 18.01 -16.86 -5.30
CA LEU A 152 18.99 -17.81 -4.80
C LEU A 152 18.35 -19.15 -4.41
N TYR A 153 17.21 -19.12 -3.73
CA TYR A 153 16.44 -20.33 -3.40
C TYR A 153 16.03 -21.09 -4.66
N LEU A 154 15.44 -20.40 -5.65
CA LEU A 154 15.02 -21.04 -6.90
C LEU A 154 16.20 -21.60 -7.69
N GLY A 155 17.32 -20.89 -7.73
CA GLY A 155 18.56 -21.39 -8.34
C GLY A 155 19.10 -22.64 -7.65
N LEU A 156 19.05 -22.67 -6.31
CA LEU A 156 19.45 -23.84 -5.53
C LEU A 156 18.54 -25.05 -5.80
N VAL A 157 17.22 -24.84 -5.79
CA VAL A 157 16.24 -25.90 -6.11
C VAL A 157 16.47 -26.42 -7.52
N ALA A 158 16.64 -25.53 -8.51
CA ALA A 158 16.92 -25.92 -9.89
C ALA A 158 18.23 -26.72 -9.99
N PHE A 159 19.28 -26.32 -9.27
CA PHE A 159 20.55 -27.06 -9.23
C PHE A 159 20.37 -28.46 -8.64
N ILE A 160 19.66 -28.60 -7.53
CA ILE A 160 19.37 -29.91 -6.90
C ILE A 160 18.64 -30.83 -7.88
N LYS A 161 17.64 -30.29 -8.59
CA LYS A 161 16.82 -31.04 -9.56
C LYS A 161 17.59 -31.45 -10.80
N ILE A 162 18.39 -30.54 -11.38
CA ILE A 162 19.22 -30.84 -12.56
C ILE A 162 20.23 -31.95 -12.24
N ASN A 163 20.81 -31.94 -11.04
CA ASN A 163 21.82 -32.92 -10.63
C ASN A 163 21.23 -34.21 -10.03
N ASN A 164 19.90 -34.39 -10.05
CA ASN A 164 19.21 -35.56 -9.49
C ASN A 164 19.65 -35.92 -8.05
N VAL A 165 19.92 -34.90 -7.23
CA VAL A 165 20.29 -35.14 -5.83
C VAL A 165 19.06 -35.72 -5.11
N PRO A 166 19.15 -36.92 -4.50
CA PRO A 166 17.99 -37.58 -3.90
C PRO A 166 17.52 -36.82 -2.66
N VAL A 167 16.36 -36.17 -2.76
CA VAL A 167 15.68 -35.54 -1.64
C VAL A 167 14.62 -36.51 -1.12
N LEU A 168 14.95 -37.25 -0.05
CA LEU A 168 13.98 -38.13 0.61
C LEU A 168 13.10 -37.32 1.56
N LEU A 169 12.09 -36.65 1.00
CA LEU A 169 10.99 -36.07 1.77
C LEU A 169 9.68 -36.72 1.31
N PRO A 170 8.90 -37.33 2.22
CA PRO A 170 7.62 -37.92 1.84
C PRO A 170 6.69 -36.80 1.38
N ALA A 171 6.13 -36.93 0.17
CA ALA A 171 5.20 -35.95 -0.38
C ALA A 171 3.96 -35.87 0.52
N THR A 172 3.78 -34.72 1.17
CA THR A 172 2.67 -34.48 2.10
C THR A 172 1.36 -34.11 1.41
N TYR A 173 1.37 -33.75 0.12
CA TYR A 173 0.16 -33.37 -0.61
C TYR A 173 -0.58 -34.58 -1.21
N SER A 174 -1.85 -34.76 -0.85
CA SER A 174 -2.73 -35.72 -1.52
C SER A 174 -3.22 -35.17 -2.87
N ALA A 175 -3.69 -36.07 -3.76
CA ALA A 175 -4.28 -35.66 -5.04
C ALA A 175 -5.51 -34.75 -4.86
N ILE A 176 -6.27 -34.93 -3.77
CA ILE A 176 -7.45 -34.12 -3.46
C ILE A 176 -7.04 -32.69 -3.11
N ASP A 177 -5.97 -32.51 -2.33
CA ASP A 177 -5.47 -31.18 -1.96
C ASP A 177 -4.93 -30.41 -3.17
N LYS A 178 -4.30 -31.15 -4.11
CA LYS A 178 -3.73 -30.57 -5.33
C LYS A 178 -4.80 -30.05 -6.30
N TYR A 179 -5.91 -30.77 -6.48
CA TYR A 179 -6.91 -30.42 -7.49
C TYR A 179 -8.15 -29.71 -6.94
N LEU A 180 -8.50 -29.92 -5.67
CA LEU A 180 -9.68 -29.31 -5.06
C LEU A 180 -9.31 -28.11 -4.19
N ALA A 181 -8.40 -28.27 -3.22
CA ALA A 181 -8.10 -27.20 -2.27
C ALA A 181 -7.29 -26.04 -2.90
N THR A 182 -6.34 -26.36 -3.78
CA THR A 182 -5.46 -25.39 -4.45
C THR A 182 -6.20 -24.27 -5.20
N PRO A 183 -7.21 -24.52 -6.06
CA PRO A 183 -7.93 -23.44 -6.76
C PRO A 183 -8.73 -22.53 -5.82
N PHE A 184 -9.30 -23.06 -4.73
CA PHE A 184 -9.99 -22.23 -3.73
C PHE A 184 -9.02 -21.34 -2.95
N LEU A 185 -7.87 -21.90 -2.55
CA LEU A 185 -6.78 -21.14 -1.93
C LEU A 185 -6.27 -20.05 -2.88
N MET A 186 -6.10 -20.38 -4.15
CA MET A 186 -5.66 -19.44 -5.18
C MET A 186 -6.66 -18.29 -5.35
N ALA A 187 -7.95 -18.59 -5.42
CA ALA A 187 -9.01 -17.58 -5.46
C ALA A 187 -8.98 -16.69 -4.20
N GLY A 188 -8.79 -17.29 -3.03
CA GLY A 188 -8.61 -16.57 -1.77
C GLY A 188 -7.42 -15.60 -1.82
N TYR A 189 -6.25 -16.08 -2.24
CA TYR A 189 -5.07 -15.23 -2.39
C TYR A 189 -5.28 -14.12 -3.41
N MET A 190 -5.93 -14.38 -4.54
CA MET A 190 -6.26 -13.35 -5.53
C MET A 190 -7.17 -12.26 -4.96
N ILE A 191 -8.16 -12.63 -4.14
CA ILE A 191 -9.02 -11.65 -3.45
C ILE A 191 -8.20 -10.81 -2.47
N VAL A 192 -7.28 -11.43 -1.72
CA VAL A 192 -6.37 -10.72 -0.81
C VAL A 192 -5.48 -9.75 -1.60
N CYS A 193 -4.87 -10.19 -2.70
CA CYS A 193 -4.06 -9.35 -3.58
C CYS A 193 -4.86 -8.15 -4.09
N LEU A 194 -6.06 -8.39 -4.64
CA LEU A 194 -6.94 -7.33 -5.16
C LEU A 194 -7.35 -6.33 -4.07
N ARG A 195 -7.64 -6.80 -2.85
CA ARG A 195 -7.99 -5.93 -1.73
C ARG A 195 -6.81 -5.09 -1.28
N VAL A 196 -5.67 -5.71 -1.04
CA VAL A 196 -4.45 -5.03 -0.57
C VAL A 196 -3.98 -4.00 -1.61
N TRP A 197 -3.96 -4.37 -2.89
CA TRP A 197 -3.62 -3.46 -3.98
C TRP A 197 -4.65 -2.36 -4.18
N GLY A 198 -5.94 -2.70 -4.17
CA GLY A 198 -7.02 -1.72 -4.35
C GLY A 198 -7.01 -0.65 -3.26
N VAL A 199 -6.83 -1.05 -1.99
CA VAL A 199 -6.72 -0.12 -0.87
C VAL A 199 -5.44 0.72 -0.97
N TYR A 200 -4.31 0.10 -1.30
CA TYR A 200 -3.04 0.82 -1.45
C TYR A 200 -3.11 1.88 -2.56
N TYR A 201 -3.57 1.51 -3.76
CA TYR A 201 -3.67 2.42 -4.90
C TYR A 201 -4.64 3.57 -4.61
N LEU A 202 -5.77 3.27 -3.98
CA LEU A 202 -6.76 4.29 -3.61
C LEU A 202 -6.25 5.25 -2.53
N ASN A 203 -5.41 4.78 -1.61
CA ASN A 203 -4.78 5.64 -0.61
C ASN A 203 -3.68 6.52 -1.21
N ILE A 204 -2.86 5.99 -2.13
CA ILE A 204 -1.84 6.79 -2.83
C ILE A 204 -2.46 7.84 -3.73
N THR A 205 -3.44 7.48 -4.56
CA THR A 205 -4.11 8.45 -5.44
C THR A 205 -4.77 9.59 -4.66
N ARG A 206 -5.38 9.30 -3.49
CA ARG A 206 -5.90 10.34 -2.59
C ARG A 206 -4.81 11.23 -2.00
N LEU A 207 -3.66 10.65 -1.65
CA LEU A 207 -2.51 11.40 -1.15
C LEU A 207 -1.95 12.34 -2.22
N GLU A 208 -1.78 11.85 -3.44
CA GLU A 208 -1.34 12.68 -4.57
C GLU A 208 -2.33 13.79 -4.89
N GLN A 209 -3.63 13.50 -4.87
CA GLN A 209 -4.66 14.53 -5.07
C GLN A 209 -4.58 15.62 -4.01
N LYS A 210 -4.40 15.27 -2.73
CA LYS A 210 -4.24 16.25 -1.65
C LYS A 210 -2.98 17.09 -1.84
N ALA A 211 -1.85 16.46 -2.15
CA ALA A 211 -0.59 17.17 -2.39
C ALA A 211 -0.70 18.16 -3.55
N ARG A 212 -1.35 17.76 -4.66
CA ARG A 212 -1.60 18.68 -5.79
C ARG A 212 -2.51 19.83 -5.40
N LEU A 213 -3.55 19.57 -4.60
CA LEU A 213 -4.48 20.61 -4.14
C LEU A 213 -3.80 21.60 -3.18
N GLU A 214 -2.93 21.12 -2.28
CA GLU A 214 -2.12 21.98 -1.41
C GLU A 214 -1.14 22.84 -2.21
N GLN A 215 -0.46 22.26 -3.22
CA GLN A 215 0.40 23.02 -4.12
C GLN A 215 -0.39 24.07 -4.91
N GLN A 216 -1.56 23.71 -5.44
CA GLN A 216 -2.46 24.65 -6.11
C GLN A 216 -2.88 25.78 -5.17
N GLN A 217 -3.28 25.49 -3.93
CA GLN A 217 -3.66 26.51 -2.95
C GLN A 217 -2.50 27.46 -2.61
N GLN A 218 -1.29 26.93 -2.41
CA GLN A 218 -0.10 27.77 -2.17
C GLN A 218 0.20 28.67 -3.36
N PHE A 219 0.09 28.14 -4.58
CA PHE A 219 0.29 28.89 -5.81
C PHE A 219 -0.78 29.98 -5.99
N THR A 220 -2.06 29.65 -5.79
CA THR A 220 -3.17 30.62 -5.83
C THR A 220 -3.01 31.70 -4.78
N ALA A 221 -2.58 31.36 -3.56
CA ALA A 221 -2.32 32.35 -2.51
C ALA A 221 -1.17 33.30 -2.89
N MET A 222 -0.09 32.77 -3.49
CA MET A 222 1.02 33.57 -3.99
C MET A 222 0.58 34.53 -5.10
N ILE A 223 -0.19 34.05 -6.08
CA ILE A 223 -0.74 34.88 -7.15
C ILE A 223 -1.63 35.98 -6.56
N THR A 224 -2.56 35.62 -5.68
CA THR A 224 -3.48 36.58 -5.05
C THR A 224 -2.71 37.66 -4.28
N GLN A 225 -1.62 37.30 -3.60
CA GLN A 225 -0.76 38.26 -2.92
C GLN A 225 -0.05 39.21 -3.91
N LYS A 226 0.46 38.69 -5.03
CA LYS A 226 1.10 39.52 -6.07
C LYS A 226 0.09 40.46 -6.75
N LEU A 227 -1.07 39.92 -7.16
CA LEU A 227 -2.15 40.68 -7.80
C LEU A 227 -2.71 41.76 -6.87
N SER A 228 -2.91 41.45 -5.58
CA SER A 228 -3.38 42.46 -4.60
C SER A 228 -2.37 43.58 -4.38
N ARG A 229 -1.05 43.29 -4.37
CA ARG A 229 0.00 44.31 -4.31
C ARG A 229 -0.03 45.22 -5.54
N GLN A 230 -0.15 44.64 -6.73
CA GLN A 230 -0.21 45.42 -7.97
C GLN A 230 -1.49 46.24 -8.07
N PHE A 231 -2.63 45.69 -7.67
CA PHE A 231 -3.89 46.43 -7.60
C PHE A 231 -3.84 47.59 -6.59
N LEU A 232 -3.20 47.40 -5.44
CA LEU A 232 -2.97 48.47 -4.47
C LEU A 232 -2.04 49.56 -5.02
N LEU A 233 -0.99 49.19 -5.77
CA LEU A 233 -0.10 50.14 -6.45
C LEU A 233 -0.88 50.96 -7.50
N VAL A 234 -1.66 50.30 -8.37
CA VAL A 234 -2.51 50.96 -9.36
C VAL A 234 -3.53 51.89 -8.69
N LYS A 235 -4.17 51.45 -7.60
CA LYS A 235 -5.12 52.28 -6.83
C LYS A 235 -4.42 53.46 -6.14
N GLY A 236 -3.20 53.27 -5.64
CA GLY A 236 -2.37 54.33 -5.07
C GLY A 236 -1.99 55.38 -6.11
N LEU A 237 -1.54 54.94 -7.29
CA LEU A 237 -1.23 55.80 -8.44
C LEU A 237 -2.48 56.55 -8.93
N SER A 238 -3.64 55.88 -9.00
CA SER A 238 -4.93 56.49 -9.36
C SER A 238 -5.38 57.54 -8.34
N ARG A 239 -5.16 57.32 -7.05
CA ARG A 239 -5.53 58.28 -5.98
C ARG A 239 -4.57 59.48 -5.91
N SER A 240 -3.30 59.27 -6.27
CA SER A 240 -2.29 60.32 -6.41
C SER A 240 -2.46 61.15 -7.69
N GLY A 241 -3.12 60.60 -8.71
CA GLY A 241 -3.34 61.22 -10.02
C GLY A 241 -4.38 62.33 -10.09
N LYS A 242 -4.84 62.88 -8.95
CA LYS A 242 -5.82 63.99 -8.97
C LYS A 242 -5.18 65.38 -9.11
N THR A 243 -3.85 65.51 -9.12
CA THR A 243 -3.20 66.84 -9.19
C THR A 243 -1.99 67.00 -10.11
N GLU A 244 -1.36 65.97 -10.71
CA GLU A 244 -0.19 66.20 -11.58
C GLU A 244 -0.06 65.19 -12.76
N ASN A 245 -0.38 65.67 -13.97
CA ASN A 245 0.13 65.36 -15.32
C ASN A 245 0.63 63.92 -15.64
N ILE A 246 -0.09 63.04 -16.35
CA ILE A 246 -0.56 62.97 -17.76
C ILE A 246 0.39 62.25 -18.75
N GLU A 247 1.72 62.17 -18.60
CA GLU A 247 2.56 61.47 -19.61
C GLU A 247 3.60 60.47 -19.08
N GLY A 248 4.21 60.66 -17.91
CA GLY A 248 5.19 59.70 -17.36
C GLY A 248 4.59 58.53 -16.56
N ASN A 249 3.31 58.66 -16.18
CA ASN A 249 2.63 57.69 -15.32
C ASN A 249 1.83 56.65 -16.12
N THR A 250 1.58 56.89 -17.41
CA THR A 250 0.92 55.94 -18.32
C THR A 250 1.81 54.74 -18.62
N GLU A 251 3.12 54.94 -18.81
CA GLU A 251 4.08 53.83 -18.98
C GLU A 251 4.19 52.95 -17.72
N MET A 252 4.15 53.55 -16.52
CA MET A 252 4.11 52.78 -15.28
C MET A 252 2.78 52.04 -15.08
N LEU A 253 1.67 52.64 -15.51
CA LEU A 253 0.34 52.01 -15.47
C LEU A 253 0.28 50.83 -16.46
N ASP A 254 0.77 51.00 -17.68
CA ASP A 254 0.86 49.96 -18.70
C ASP A 254 1.84 48.85 -18.29
N ALA A 255 2.97 49.19 -17.66
CA ALA A 255 3.87 48.19 -17.09
C ALA A 255 3.20 47.40 -15.95
N CYS A 256 2.36 48.04 -15.14
CA CYS A 256 1.59 47.38 -14.09
C CYS A 256 0.50 46.47 -14.69
N PHE A 257 -0.23 46.94 -15.71
CA PHE A 257 -1.25 46.14 -16.38
C PHE A 257 -0.64 44.97 -17.16
N SER A 258 0.48 45.18 -17.84
CA SER A 258 1.23 44.13 -18.53
C SER A 258 1.76 43.07 -17.56
N GLU A 259 2.24 43.47 -16.37
CA GLU A 259 2.65 42.50 -15.35
C GLU A 259 1.44 41.79 -14.72
N ILE A 260 0.29 42.46 -14.54
CA ILE A 260 -0.96 41.81 -14.11
C ILE A 260 -1.41 40.77 -15.15
N GLU A 261 -1.39 41.13 -16.44
CA GLU A 261 -1.71 40.25 -17.56
C GLU A 261 -0.78 39.04 -17.59
N LYS A 262 0.53 39.26 -17.43
CA LYS A 262 1.53 38.19 -17.35
C LYS A 262 1.32 37.26 -16.16
N GLN A 263 0.96 37.79 -14.98
CA GLN A 263 0.65 36.96 -13.80
C GLN A 263 -0.66 36.16 -14.00
N CYS A 264 -1.64 36.72 -14.70
CA CYS A 264 -2.87 36.02 -15.11
C CYS A 264 -2.59 34.92 -16.14
N ASP A 265 -1.78 35.19 -17.17
CA ASP A 265 -1.39 34.21 -18.19
C ASP A 265 -0.59 33.05 -17.60
N THR A 266 0.33 33.35 -16.68
CA THR A 266 1.08 32.32 -15.95
C THR A 266 0.14 31.44 -15.12
N ALA A 267 -0.91 32.03 -14.53
CA ALA A 267 -1.91 31.29 -13.77
C ALA A 267 -2.81 30.42 -14.68
N ILE A 268 -3.19 30.93 -15.85
CA ILE A 268 -3.99 30.21 -16.86
C ILE A 268 -3.20 29.03 -17.41
N GLN A 269 -1.94 29.21 -17.80
CA GLN A 269 -1.06 28.13 -18.27
C GLN A 269 -0.86 27.03 -17.23
N TYR A 270 -0.76 27.41 -15.95
CA TYR A 270 -0.63 26.45 -14.84
C TYR A 270 -1.93 25.68 -14.57
N LEU A 271 -3.09 26.31 -14.80
CA LEU A 271 -4.42 25.67 -14.65
C LEU A 271 -4.77 24.74 -15.83
N ASP A 272 -4.34 25.07 -17.05
CA ASP A 272 -4.55 24.25 -18.25
C ASP A 272 -3.61 23.02 -18.34
N GLY A 273 -2.68 22.85 -17.38
CA GLY A 273 -1.90 21.62 -17.23
C GLY A 273 -0.54 21.61 -17.91
N GLY A 274 0.01 22.76 -18.28
CA GLY A 274 1.41 22.86 -18.72
C GLY A 274 2.34 23.01 -17.53
N GLN A 275 3.16 22.01 -17.24
CA GLN A 275 4.43 22.26 -16.53
C GLN A 275 5.20 23.30 -17.35
N PRO A 276 5.58 24.46 -16.79
CA PRO A 276 6.61 25.28 -17.40
C PRO A 276 7.95 24.57 -17.17
N GLU A 277 8.69 24.34 -18.26
CA GLU A 277 10.14 24.05 -18.20
C GLU A 277 10.91 25.17 -17.50
#